data_AF-A0A2S7L097-F1
#
_entry.id   AF-A0A2S7L097-F1
#
_cell.length_a   1.000
_cell.length_b   1.000
_cell.length_c   1.000
_cell.angle_alpha   90.00
_cell.angle_beta   90.00
_cell.angle_gamma   90.00
#
_symmetry.space_group_name_H-M   'P 1'
#
loop_
_entity.id
_entity.type
_entity.pdbx_description
1 polymer ?
#
loop_
_entity_poly.entity_id
_entity_poly.type
_entity_poly.pdbx_seq_one_letter_code
_entity_poly.pdbx_strand_id
1 'polypeptide(L)'
;MIIDYGFYITGVNKLSKEENSTNVSNIITNIIYTKSFIFLLILPVILGIYFFTITKNLEWGVYLFSLCIPLSSILNLSWALQGLHQIKAWSLLTILGQIFYIILIFLFVDEPNEVKNINLFYGFGVLLTGFTSIFYLKKKYKLKFNKINFNSILLN
;
A
#
# COMPACT_ATOMS: atom_id res chain seq x y z
N MET A 1 8.02 -0.50 -3.99
CA MET A 1 8.92 -0.29 -5.15
C MET A 1 8.77 -1.35 -6.23
N ILE A 2 9.10 -2.63 -6.02
CA ILE A 2 8.87 -3.67 -7.08
C ILE A 2 7.37 -3.87 -7.35
N ILE A 3 6.55 -3.97 -6.30
CA ILE A 3 5.09 -4.16 -6.39
C ILE A 3 4.39 -2.97 -7.08
N ASP A 4 4.99 -1.79 -7.02
CA ASP A 4 4.42 -0.55 -7.55
C ASP A 4 4.89 -0.21 -8.96
N TYR A 5 5.90 -0.93 -9.44
CA TYR A 5 6.57 -0.65 -10.69
C TYR A 5 5.60 -0.81 -11.87
N GLY A 6 5.54 0.19 -12.75
CA GLY A 6 4.61 0.24 -13.87
C GLY A 6 3.21 0.77 -13.51
N PHE A 7 2.63 0.37 -12.39
CA PHE A 7 1.25 0.74 -12.02
C PHE A 7 1.04 2.23 -11.75
N TYR A 8 2.06 2.92 -11.22
CA TYR A 8 1.98 4.38 -11.03
C TYR A 8 1.91 5.17 -12.34
N ILE A 9 2.35 4.60 -13.46
CA ILE A 9 2.30 5.26 -14.76
C ILE A 9 1.09 4.75 -15.54
N THR A 10 0.98 3.42 -15.70
CA THR A 10 -0.09 2.82 -16.51
C THR A 10 -1.44 2.93 -15.83
N GLY A 11 -1.52 2.73 -14.51
CA GLY A 11 -2.75 2.84 -13.75
C GLY A 11 -3.28 4.26 -13.67
N VAL A 12 -2.40 5.24 -13.42
CA VAL A 12 -2.76 6.67 -13.43
C VAL A 12 -3.26 7.10 -14.80
N ASN A 13 -2.56 6.75 -15.87
CA ASN A 13 -2.96 7.09 -17.25
C ASN A 13 -4.31 6.47 -17.63
N LYS A 14 -4.52 5.17 -17.33
CA LYS A 14 -5.80 4.49 -17.59
C LYS A 14 -6.94 5.16 -16.82
N LEU A 15 -6.75 5.52 -15.55
CA LEU A 15 -7.77 6.18 -14.74
C LEU A 15 -8.07 7.62 -15.19
N SER A 16 -7.06 8.37 -15.63
CA SER A 16 -7.23 9.77 -16.05
C SER A 16 -8.12 9.94 -17.30
N LYS A 17 -8.29 8.88 -18.09
CA LYS A 17 -9.10 8.87 -19.31
C LYS A 17 -10.49 8.27 -19.12
N GLU A 18 -10.79 7.75 -17.93
CA GLU A 18 -12.01 7.01 -17.66
C GLU A 18 -12.99 7.84 -16.82
N GLU A 19 -14.15 8.13 -17.41
CA GLU A 19 -15.22 8.87 -16.74
C GLU A 19 -16.26 7.94 -16.11
N ASN A 20 -16.37 6.69 -16.61
CA ASN A 20 -17.34 5.74 -16.10
C ASN A 20 -16.88 5.12 -14.78
N SER A 21 -17.64 5.41 -13.72
CA SER A 21 -17.41 4.87 -12.37
C SER A 21 -17.28 3.34 -12.31
N THR A 22 -17.95 2.59 -13.19
CA THR A 22 -17.82 1.12 -13.21
C THR A 22 -16.47 0.68 -13.75
N ASN A 23 -15.95 1.35 -14.79
CA ASN A 23 -14.64 1.06 -15.36
C ASN A 23 -13.53 1.47 -14.40
N VAL A 24 -13.66 2.64 -13.78
CA VAL A 24 -12.77 3.10 -12.70
C VAL A 24 -12.66 2.06 -11.60
N SER A 25 -13.79 1.53 -11.13
CA SER A 25 -13.81 0.45 -10.14
C SER A 25 -13.11 -0.80 -10.63
N ASN A 26 -13.34 -1.23 -11.88
CA ASN A 26 -12.69 -2.43 -12.43
C ASN A 26 -11.17 -2.26 -12.54
N ILE A 27 -10.70 -1.11 -13.01
CA ILE A 27 -9.26 -0.80 -13.12
C ILE A 27 -8.60 -0.82 -11.74
N ILE A 28 -9.21 -0.13 -10.76
CA ILE A 28 -8.71 -0.08 -9.39
C ILE A 28 -8.60 -1.47 -8.78
N THR A 29 -9.70 -2.22 -8.83
CA THR A 29 -9.77 -3.56 -8.28
C THR A 29 -8.75 -4.48 -8.98
N ASN A 30 -8.63 -4.43 -10.31
CA ASN A 30 -7.67 -5.25 -11.05
C ASN A 30 -6.22 -4.97 -10.63
N ILE A 31 -5.83 -3.70 -10.54
CA ILE A 31 -4.48 -3.33 -10.11
C ILE A 31 -4.21 -3.78 -8.67
N ILE A 32 -5.18 -3.66 -7.74
CA ILE A 32 -5.02 -4.16 -6.37
C ILE A 32 -4.78 -5.67 -6.36
N TYR A 33 -5.54 -6.44 -7.15
CA TYR A 33 -5.37 -7.89 -7.24
C TYR A 33 -4.03 -8.26 -7.86
N THR A 34 -3.60 -7.60 -8.94
CA THR A 34 -2.29 -7.83 -9.55
C THR A 34 -1.16 -7.51 -8.57
N LYS A 35 -1.23 -6.38 -7.86
CA LYS A 35 -0.25 -6.02 -6.81
C LYS A 35 -0.21 -7.08 -5.70
N SER A 36 -1.37 -7.56 -5.26
CA SER A 36 -1.48 -8.61 -4.25
C SER A 36 -0.87 -9.94 -4.73
N PHE A 37 -1.07 -10.29 -5.99
CA PHE A 37 -0.49 -11.50 -6.60
C PHE A 37 1.04 -11.39 -6.71
N ILE A 38 1.56 -10.25 -7.18
CA ILE A 38 3.00 -9.97 -7.22
C ILE A 38 3.62 -10.04 -5.82
N PHE A 39 2.95 -9.44 -4.83
CA PHE A 39 3.40 -9.52 -3.44
C PHE A 39 3.47 -10.97 -2.94
N LEU A 40 2.45 -11.78 -3.22
CA LEU A 40 2.41 -13.19 -2.82
C LEU A 40 3.54 -14.01 -3.47
N LEU A 41 3.90 -13.71 -4.72
CA LEU A 41 5.04 -14.33 -5.41
C LEU A 41 6.40 -13.91 -4.84
N ILE A 42 6.54 -12.65 -4.44
CA ILE A 42 7.80 -12.11 -3.91
C ILE A 42 7.99 -12.47 -2.43
N LEU A 43 6.91 -12.66 -1.68
CA LEU A 43 6.91 -13.00 -0.25
C LEU A 43 7.87 -14.17 0.10
N PRO A 44 7.83 -15.35 -0.56
CA PRO A 44 8.75 -16.44 -0.25
C PRO A 44 10.22 -16.10 -0.56
N VAL A 45 10.50 -15.26 -1.55
CA VAL A 45 11.87 -14.81 -1.86
C VAL A 45 12.37 -13.88 -0.74
N ILE A 46 11.53 -12.95 -0.29
CA ILE A 46 11.82 -12.05 0.83
C ILE A 46 12.10 -12.85 2.11
N LEU A 47 11.25 -13.85 2.43
CA LEU A 47 11.42 -14.74 3.57
C LEU A 47 12.65 -15.65 3.44
N GLY A 48 12.98 -16.10 2.22
CA GLY A 48 14.16 -16.90 1.94
C GLY A 48 15.45 -16.12 2.16
N ILE A 49 15.55 -14.90 1.59
CA ILE A 49 16.70 -14.00 1.82
C ILE A 49 16.87 -13.75 3.32
N TYR A 50 15.78 -13.52 4.03
CA TYR A 50 15.80 -13.33 5.48
C TYR A 50 16.44 -14.52 6.21
N PHE A 51 16.00 -15.74 5.91
CA PHE A 51 16.51 -16.94 6.57
C PHE A 51 18.01 -17.15 6.36
N PHE A 52 18.54 -16.75 5.20
CA PHE A 52 19.95 -16.93 4.85
C PHE A 52 20.86 -15.74 5.20
N THR A 53 20.34 -14.51 5.23
CA THR A 53 21.17 -13.29 5.36
C THR A 53 21.26 -12.76 6.79
N ILE A 54 20.25 -13.01 7.64
CA ILE A 54 20.27 -12.43 8.99
C ILE A 54 21.23 -13.19 9.90
N THR A 55 22.34 -12.51 10.19
CA THR A 55 23.24 -12.81 11.30
C THR A 55 22.46 -12.68 12.61
N LYS A 56 22.82 -13.47 13.62
CA LYS A 56 22.17 -13.52 14.97
C LYS A 56 21.91 -12.15 15.67
N ASN A 57 22.44 -11.05 15.15
CA ASN A 57 22.37 -9.72 15.73
C ASN A 57 21.13 -8.90 15.30
N LEU A 58 20.43 -9.27 14.22
CA LEU A 58 19.20 -8.57 13.84
C LEU A 58 18.01 -9.22 14.53
N GLU A 59 17.30 -8.47 15.37
CA GLU A 59 16.13 -8.97 16.06
C GLU A 59 15.00 -9.30 15.08
N TRP A 60 14.49 -10.54 15.16
CA TRP A 60 13.36 -11.04 14.38
C TRP A 60 12.17 -10.07 14.33
N GLY A 61 11.96 -9.31 15.41
CA GLY A 61 10.87 -8.34 15.53
C GLY A 61 10.96 -7.17 14.55
N VAL A 62 12.16 -6.66 14.25
CA VAL A 62 12.34 -5.53 13.32
C VAL A 62 11.93 -5.93 11.92
N TYR A 63 12.27 -7.14 11.51
CA TYR A 63 11.96 -7.64 10.19
C TYR A 63 10.46 -7.93 10.01
N LEU A 64 9.83 -8.60 10.99
CA LEU A 64 8.39 -8.88 10.96
C LEU A 64 7.57 -7.58 10.85
N PHE A 65 7.97 -6.52 11.55
CA PHE A 65 7.30 -5.23 11.45
C PHE A 65 7.59 -4.50 10.15
N SER A 66 8.77 -4.70 9.57
CA SER A 66 9.10 -4.13 8.26
C SER A 66 8.27 -4.76 7.13
N LEU A 67 7.75 -5.98 7.30
CA LEU A 67 6.80 -6.60 6.34
C LEU A 67 5.45 -5.85 6.25
N CYS A 68 5.09 -5.05 7.27
CA CYS A 68 3.92 -4.18 7.19
C CYS A 68 4.06 -3.11 6.09
N ILE A 69 5.30 -2.72 5.74
CA ILE A 69 5.57 -1.69 4.73
C ILE A 69 5.10 -2.13 3.33
N PRO A 70 5.57 -3.25 2.75
CA PRO A 70 5.10 -3.69 1.43
C PRO A 70 3.60 -4.01 1.43
N LEU A 71 3.05 -4.54 2.53
CA LEU A 71 1.61 -4.74 2.68
C LEU A 71 0.83 -3.41 2.61
N SER A 72 1.33 -2.38 3.29
CA SER A 72 0.75 -1.03 3.25
C SER A 72 0.80 -0.41 1.85
N SER A 73 1.83 -0.73 1.05
CA SER A 73 1.96 -0.25 -0.33
C SER A 73 0.86 -0.76 -1.25
N ILE A 74 0.38 -1.99 -1.03
CA ILE A 74 -0.73 -2.57 -1.80
C ILE A 74 -2.04 -1.82 -1.51
N LEU A 75 -2.28 -1.50 -0.23
CA LEU A 75 -3.49 -0.82 0.23
C LEU A 75 -3.47 0.68 -0.09
N ASN A 76 -2.29 1.25 -0.33
CA ASN A 76 -2.14 2.66 -0.65
C ASN A 76 -2.65 2.96 -2.07
N LEU A 77 -3.79 3.65 -2.15
CA LEU A 77 -4.43 4.07 -3.40
C LEU A 77 -4.14 5.52 -3.80
N SER A 78 -3.01 6.06 -3.35
CA SER A 78 -2.52 7.37 -3.81
C SER A 78 -2.48 7.49 -5.34
N TRP A 79 -1.98 6.46 -6.03
CA TRP A 79 -1.97 6.40 -7.49
C TRP A 79 -3.39 6.52 -8.09
N ALA A 80 -4.40 5.89 -7.49
CA ALA A 80 -5.77 5.98 -7.99
C ALA A 80 -6.37 7.37 -7.75
N LEU A 81 -6.10 7.96 -6.58
CA LEU A 81 -6.52 9.33 -6.29
C LEU A 81 -5.85 10.34 -7.23
N GLN A 82 -4.57 10.15 -7.56
CA GLN A 82 -3.86 10.99 -8.53
C GLN A 82 -4.44 10.84 -9.94
N GLY A 83 -4.69 9.61 -10.40
CA GLY A 83 -5.30 9.33 -11.70
C GLY A 83 -6.72 9.88 -11.85
N LEU A 84 -7.48 9.98 -10.75
CA LEU A 84 -8.82 10.57 -10.73
C LEU A 84 -8.82 12.08 -10.44
N HIS A 85 -7.66 12.73 -10.53
CA HIS A 85 -7.45 14.15 -10.23
C HIS A 85 -7.88 14.58 -8.80
N GLN A 86 -7.96 13.64 -7.86
CA GLN A 86 -8.27 13.88 -6.44
C GLN A 86 -7.01 14.15 -5.60
N ILE A 87 -6.12 15.01 -6.11
CA ILE A 87 -4.83 15.30 -5.49
C ILE A 87 -5.01 15.89 -4.08
N LYS A 88 -6.01 16.74 -3.87
CA LYS A 88 -6.35 17.32 -2.55
C LYS A 88 -6.75 16.26 -1.53
N ALA A 89 -7.48 15.22 -1.96
CA ALA A 89 -7.86 14.13 -1.06
C ALA A 89 -6.64 13.29 -0.71
N TRP A 90 -5.79 12.98 -1.70
CA TRP A 90 -4.54 12.25 -1.47
C TRP A 90 -3.62 12.96 -0.46
N SER A 91 -3.39 14.26 -0.63
CA SER A 91 -2.52 15.02 0.27
C SER A 91 -3.09 15.06 1.68
N LEU A 92 -4.39 15.33 1.85
CA LEU A 92 -5.02 15.36 3.17
C LEU A 92 -4.92 14.02 3.89
N LEU A 93 -5.21 12.91 3.20
CA LEU A 93 -5.11 11.57 3.78
C LEU A 93 -3.68 11.22 4.18
N THR A 94 -2.70 11.64 3.38
CA THR A 94 -1.28 11.39 3.66
C THR A 94 -0.79 12.21 4.86
N ILE A 95 -1.17 13.48 4.94
CA ILE A 95 -0.86 14.35 6.09
C ILE A 95 -1.48 13.78 7.36
N LEU A 96 -2.73 13.32 7.32
CA LEU A 96 -3.39 12.67 8.47
C LEU A 96 -2.62 11.43 8.94
N GLY A 97 -2.17 10.58 8.01
CA GLY A 97 -1.36 9.41 8.34
C GLY A 97 0.01 9.78 8.93
N GLN A 98 0.65 10.82 8.42
CA GLN A 98 1.94 11.32 8.94
C GLN A 98 1.79 11.92 10.35
N ILE A 99 0.75 12.72 10.59
CA ILE A 99 0.46 13.25 11.93
C ILE A 99 0.20 12.11 12.91
N PHE A 100 -0.59 11.11 12.50
CA PHE A 100 -0.85 9.93 13.33
C PHE A 100 0.44 9.17 13.68
N TYR A 101 1.31 8.94 12.70
CA TYR A 101 2.64 8.35 12.92
C TYR A 101 3.50 9.17 13.89
N ILE A 102 3.56 10.49 13.72
CA ILE A 102 4.34 11.38 14.58
C ILE A 102 3.82 11.32 16.02
N ILE A 103 2.49 11.34 16.22
CA ILE A 103 1.87 11.21 17.54
C ILE A 103 2.26 9.88 18.20
N LEU A 104 2.22 8.77 17.45
CA LEU A 104 2.62 7.47 17.98
C LEU A 104 4.09 7.45 18.42
N ILE A 105 4.99 8.06 17.65
CA ILE A 105 6.40 8.16 18.05
C ILE A 105 6.53 8.93 19.37
N PHE A 106 5.93 10.12 19.47
CA PHE A 106 6.05 10.94 20.68
C PHE A 106 5.45 10.29 21.92
N LEU A 107 4.48 9.39 21.77
CA LEU A 107 3.83 8.71 22.89
C LEU A 107 4.52 7.40 23.32
N PHE A 108 5.23 6.72 22.42
CA PHE A 108 5.66 5.33 22.62
C PHE A 108 7.14 5.06 22.31
N VAL A 109 7.90 6.06 21.87
CA VAL A 109 9.34 5.91 21.56
C VAL A 109 10.13 6.82 22.49
N ASP A 110 10.73 6.24 23.52
CA ASP A 110 11.50 6.95 24.54
C ASP A 110 13.01 7.01 24.20
N GLU A 111 13.52 6.03 23.43
CA GLU A 111 14.94 5.95 23.05
C GLU A 111 15.15 5.85 21.53
N PRO A 112 16.19 6.51 20.98
CA PRO A 112 16.49 6.50 19.54
C PRO A 112 16.93 5.12 19.01
N ASN A 113 17.31 4.19 19.89
CA ASN A 113 17.72 2.84 19.52
C ASN A 113 16.52 1.89 19.30
N GLU A 114 15.29 2.32 19.58
CA GLU A 114 14.08 1.51 19.39
C GLU A 114 13.58 1.49 17.93
N VAL A 115 14.47 1.13 17.01
CA VAL A 115 14.19 1.07 15.56
C VAL A 115 12.99 0.18 15.24
N LYS A 116 12.74 -0.85 16.07
CA LYS A 116 11.58 -1.74 15.99
C LYS A 116 10.25 -0.98 16.10
N ASN A 117 10.11 -0.13 17.12
CA ASN A 117 8.88 0.61 17.39
C ASN A 117 8.64 1.68 16.31
N ILE A 118 9.70 2.35 15.88
CA ILE A 118 9.65 3.33 14.78
C ILE A 118 9.12 2.70 13.49
N ASN A 119 9.66 1.55 13.07
CA ASN A 119 9.20 0.86 11.86
C ASN A 119 7.74 0.38 11.98
N LEU A 120 7.34 -0.11 13.15
CA LEU A 120 5.97 -0.55 13.40
C LEU A 120 4.98 0.63 13.29
N PHE A 121 5.27 1.76 13.94
CA PHE A 121 4.41 2.93 13.88
C PHE A 121 4.37 3.56 12.50
N TYR A 122 5.50 3.55 11.77
CA TYR A 122 5.53 3.97 10.38
C TYR A 122 4.60 3.09 9.53
N GLY A 123 4.69 1.77 9.69
CA GLY A 123 3.78 0.81 9.06
C GLY A 123 2.31 1.13 9.35
N PHE A 124 1.96 1.45 10.60
CA PHE A 124 0.60 1.85 10.96
C PHE A 124 0.15 3.16 10.34
N GLY A 125 1.00 4.20 10.28
CA GLY A 125 0.66 5.46 9.63
C GLY A 125 0.38 5.29 8.13
N VAL A 126 1.19 4.49 7.44
CA VAL A 126 0.98 4.19 6.01
C VAL A 126 -0.23 3.29 5.80
N LEU A 127 -0.46 2.29 6.67
CA LEU A 127 -1.66 1.45 6.62
C LEU A 127 -2.93 2.27 6.82
N LEU A 128 -2.94 3.18 7.79
CA LEU A 128 -4.07 4.09 8.02
C LEU A 128 -4.37 4.93 6.79
N THR A 129 -3.33 5.47 6.14
CA THR A 129 -3.46 6.21 4.88
C THR A 129 -4.05 5.33 3.78
N GLY A 130 -3.59 4.07 3.67
CA GLY A 130 -4.13 3.09 2.74
C GLY A 130 -5.62 2.82 2.98
N PHE A 131 -6.01 2.45 4.20
CA PHE A 131 -7.40 2.17 4.56
C PHE A 131 -8.33 3.37 4.32
N THR A 132 -7.91 4.56 4.72
CA THR A 132 -8.70 5.78 4.51
C THR A 132 -8.82 6.11 3.01
N SER A 133 -7.80 5.84 2.20
CA SER A 133 -7.87 6.00 0.73
C SER A 133 -8.84 5.01 0.08
N ILE A 134 -8.85 3.74 0.49
CA ILE A 134 -9.83 2.73 0.06
C ILE A 134 -11.24 3.21 0.42
N PHE A 135 -11.44 3.63 1.66
CA PHE A 135 -12.74 4.06 2.17
C PHE A 135 -13.27 5.27 1.40
N TYR A 136 -12.42 6.28 1.16
CA TYR A 136 -12.76 7.46 0.38
C TYR A 136 -13.19 7.07 -1.05
N LEU A 137 -12.40 6.24 -1.73
CA LEU A 137 -12.70 5.81 -3.09
C LEU A 137 -13.97 4.94 -3.14
N LYS A 138 -14.18 4.07 -2.16
CA LYS A 138 -15.39 3.25 -2.05
C LYS A 138 -16.64 4.11 -1.92
N LYS A 139 -16.59 5.17 -1.10
CA LYS A 139 -17.71 6.10 -0.91
C LYS A 139 -17.98 6.94 -2.16
N LYS A 140 -16.93 7.46 -2.80
CA LYS A 140 -17.05 8.42 -3.93
C LYS A 140 -17.30 7.75 -5.28
N TYR A 141 -16.61 6.63 -5.56
CA TYR A 141 -16.63 5.94 -6.86
C TYR A 141 -17.34 4.59 -6.81
N LYS A 142 -18.02 4.26 -5.70
CA LYS A 142 -18.79 3.02 -5.51
C LYS A 142 -17.97 1.76 -5.85
N LEU A 143 -16.71 1.73 -5.39
CA LEU A 143 -15.81 0.60 -5.64
C LEU A 143 -16.48 -0.73 -5.27
N LYS A 144 -16.55 -1.64 -6.24
CA LYS A 144 -16.96 -3.02 -6.06
C LYS A 144 -15.73 -3.91 -6.16
N PHE A 145 -15.44 -4.64 -5.09
CA PHE A 145 -14.50 -5.76 -5.12
C PHE A 145 -15.22 -6.96 -5.73
N ASN A 146 -15.36 -6.93 -7.06
CA ASN A 146 -15.90 -8.07 -7.79
C ASN A 146 -14.85 -9.21 -7.79
N LYS A 147 -15.32 -10.46 -7.78
CA LYS A 147 -14.45 -11.63 -8.02
C LYS A 147 -13.79 -11.46 -9.39
N ILE A 148 -12.50 -11.17 -9.42
CA ILE A 148 -11.75 -11.06 -10.66
C ILE A 148 -11.46 -12.46 -11.19
N ASN A 149 -11.63 -12.61 -12.51
CA ASN A 149 -11.29 -13.83 -13.23
C ASN A 149 -9.77 -13.84 -13.47
N PHE A 150 -9.07 -14.88 -12.99
CA PHE A 150 -7.60 -14.96 -13.00
C PHE A 150 -6.96 -14.73 -14.39
N ASN A 151 -7.68 -15.06 -15.47
CA ASN A 151 -7.21 -14.82 -16.84
C ASN A 151 -6.97 -13.34 -17.17
N SER A 152 -7.67 -12.41 -16.50
CA SER A 152 -7.50 -10.97 -16.72
C SER A 152 -6.27 -10.37 -16.03
N ILE A 153 -5.64 -11.13 -15.12
CA ILE A 153 -4.44 -10.72 -14.38
C ILE A 153 -3.17 -11.06 -15.18
N LEU A 154 -3.22 -12.09 -16.02
CA LEU A 154 -2.09 -12.59 -16.84
C LEU A 154 -1.94 -11.89 -18.21
N LEU A 155 -2.97 -11.19 -18.70
CA LEU A 155 -3.05 -10.69 -20.08
C LEU A 155 -3.07 -9.15 -20.22
N ASN A 156 -2.72 -8.39 -19.18
CA ASN A 156 -2.87 -6.92 -19.14
C ASN A 156 -1.54 -6.17 -19.00
#